data_AF-A0A4R5C5W7-F1
#
_entry.id   AF-A0A4R5C5W7-F1
#
_cell.length_a   1.000
_cell.length_b   1.000
_cell.length_c   1.000
_cell.angle_alpha   90.00
_cell.angle_beta   90.00
_cell.angle_gamma   90.00
#
_symmetry.space_group_name_H-M   'P 1'
#
loop_
_entity.id
_entity.type
_entity.pdbx_description
1 polymer ?
#
loop_
_entity_poly.entity_id
_entity_poly.type
_entity_poly.pdbx_seq_one_letter_code
_entity_poly.pdbx_strand_id
1 'polypeptide(L)'
;MNSDNPADGSARIGSRSERHYWLPVSNRERTGGVRHAFRGARWDGKRADLSACGERVALAQPSELDWILSPACLTCNDVLKEENLGRHG
;
A
#
# COMPACT_ATOMS: atom_id res chain seq x y z
N MET A 1 0.84 32.24 39.78
CA MET A 1 1.41 32.58 38.47
C MET A 1 2.70 31.77 38.34
N ASN A 2 2.85 30.81 37.43
CA ASN A 2 2.76 30.97 35.99
C ASN A 2 2.13 29.75 35.30
N SER A 3 1.45 30.08 34.23
CA SER A 3 0.61 29.24 33.39
C SER A 3 1.39 28.56 32.27
N ASP A 4 0.79 27.48 31.76
CA ASP A 4 0.82 26.96 30.39
C ASP A 4 2.16 26.58 29.75
N ASN A 5 2.32 25.27 29.48
CA ASN A 5 2.37 24.79 28.09
C ASN A 5 2.18 23.26 28.00
N PRO A 6 1.10 22.72 27.39
CA PRO A 6 1.08 21.32 26.98
C PRO A 6 1.65 21.21 25.56
N ALA A 7 2.92 20.82 25.46
CA ALA A 7 3.48 20.31 24.22
C ALA A 7 3.11 18.82 24.08
N ASP A 8 1.84 18.53 23.78
CA ASP A 8 1.49 17.21 23.24
C ASP A 8 1.11 17.40 21.77
N GLY A 9 2.17 17.42 20.96
CA GLY A 9 2.08 17.28 19.52
C GLY A 9 1.49 15.92 19.21
N SER A 10 0.16 15.87 19.17
CA SER A 10 -0.63 14.76 18.68
C SER A 10 -0.25 14.57 17.21
N ALA A 11 0.82 13.81 17.00
CA ALA A 11 1.14 13.24 15.72
C ALA A 11 -0.15 12.58 15.25
N ARG A 12 -0.64 12.99 14.08
CA ARG A 12 -1.69 12.24 13.39
C ARG A 12 -1.10 10.87 13.06
N ILE A 13 -1.10 9.97 14.03
CA ILE A 13 -0.85 8.56 13.85
C ILE A 13 -2.11 8.07 13.16
N GLY A 14 -2.24 8.40 11.87
CA GLY A 14 -3.02 7.56 10.99
C GLY A 14 -2.44 6.17 11.18
N SER A 15 -3.25 5.25 11.70
CA SER A 15 -2.78 3.91 12.04
C SER A 15 -2.04 3.36 10.82
N ARG A 16 -0.95 2.59 11.00
CA ARG A 16 -0.20 2.02 9.86
C ARG A 16 -1.09 1.24 8.87
N SER A 17 -2.28 0.85 9.32
CA SER A 17 -3.38 0.22 8.58
C SER A 17 -4.04 1.14 7.53
N GLU A 18 -3.89 2.46 7.62
CA GLU A 18 -4.53 3.43 6.72
C GLU A 18 -3.72 3.73 5.46
N ARG A 19 -2.40 3.51 5.51
CA ARG A 19 -1.53 3.74 4.37
C ARG A 19 -1.46 2.48 3.52
N HIS A 20 -1.32 2.68 2.23
CA HIS A 20 -1.00 1.62 1.29
C HIS A 20 0.13 2.06 0.38
N TYR A 21 0.88 1.07 -0.12
CA TYR A 21 1.85 1.25 -1.18
C TYR A 21 1.56 0.25 -2.28
N TRP A 22 1.93 0.60 -3.50
CA TRP A 22 1.81 -0.28 -4.64
C TRP A 22 3.16 -0.91 -4.96
N LEU A 23 3.20 -2.16 -5.42
CA LEU A 23 4.43 -2.81 -5.86
C LEU A 23 4.17 -3.70 -7.08
N PRO A 24 4.96 -3.59 -8.17
CA PRO A 24 4.96 -4.55 -9.25
C PRO A 24 5.31 -5.93 -8.75
N VAL A 25 4.52 -6.92 -9.17
CA VAL A 25 4.72 -8.33 -8.88
C VAL A 25 4.72 -9.08 -10.20
N SER A 26 5.75 -9.88 -10.42
CA SER A 26 5.83 -10.73 -11.61
C SER A 26 4.67 -11.71 -11.61
N ASN A 27 3.87 -11.68 -12.68
CA ASN A 27 2.80 -12.65 -12.91
C ASN A 27 3.27 -13.59 -14.02
N ARG A 28 3.19 -14.90 -13.77
CA ARG A 28 3.64 -15.92 -14.72
C ARG A 28 2.81 -15.94 -16.02
N GLU A 29 1.57 -15.42 -15.96
CA GLU A 29 0.65 -15.40 -17.10
C GLU A 29 0.73 -14.12 -17.93
N ARG A 30 1.44 -13.08 -17.47
CA ARG A 30 1.44 -11.76 -18.12
C ARG A 30 2.83 -11.16 -18.17
N THR A 31 3.31 -10.89 -19.38
CA THR A 31 4.58 -10.19 -19.60
C THR A 31 4.53 -8.83 -18.89
N GLY A 32 5.51 -8.56 -18.03
CA GLY A 32 5.58 -7.32 -17.27
C GLY A 32 4.76 -7.28 -15.98
N GLY A 33 4.10 -8.37 -15.56
CA GLY A 33 3.48 -8.49 -14.24
C GLY A 33 2.22 -7.66 -13.99
N VAL A 34 1.86 -7.51 -12.72
CA VAL A 34 0.75 -6.67 -12.23
C VAL A 34 1.15 -6.00 -10.92
N ARG A 35 0.68 -4.78 -10.70
CA ARG A 35 0.98 -3.99 -9.51
C ARG A 35 -0.11 -4.19 -8.46
N HIS A 36 0.23 -4.85 -7.35
CA HIS A 36 -0.68 -5.01 -6.22
C HIS A 36 -0.52 -3.88 -5.21
N ALA A 37 -1.57 -3.61 -4.43
CA ALA A 37 -1.50 -2.73 -3.27
C ALA A 37 -1.28 -3.54 -2.00
N PHE A 38 -0.52 -2.98 -1.05
CA PHE A 38 -0.16 -3.60 0.22
C PHE A 38 -0.30 -2.57 1.35
N ARG A 39 -0.55 -3.03 2.58
CA ARG A 39 -0.68 -2.14 3.74
C ARG A 39 0.67 -1.63 4.22
N GLY A 40 0.70 -0.38 4.68
CA GLY A 40 1.88 0.30 5.20
C GLY A 40 2.34 1.46 4.32
N ALA A 41 3.44 2.10 4.72
CA ALA A 41 3.93 3.31 4.05
C ALA A 41 4.76 3.03 2.79
N ARG A 42 5.51 1.93 2.77
CA ARG A 42 6.38 1.50 1.67
C ARG A 42 6.79 0.04 1.86
N TRP A 43 7.31 -0.56 0.81
CA TRP A 43 8.00 -1.84 0.91
C TRP A 43 9.30 -1.68 1.71
N ASP A 44 9.57 -2.66 2.57
CA ASP A 44 10.68 -2.70 3.51
C ASP A 44 11.70 -3.82 3.21
N GLY A 45 11.58 -4.45 2.04
CA GLY A 45 12.45 -5.56 1.62
C GLY A 45 11.95 -6.95 2.04
N LYS A 46 10.76 -7.07 2.64
CA LYS A 46 10.17 -8.38 2.93
C LYS A 46 9.98 -9.22 1.66
N ARG A 47 10.16 -10.53 1.78
CA ARG A 47 10.17 -11.49 0.65
C ARG A 47 8.78 -11.87 0.13
N ALA A 48 7.74 -11.65 0.93
CA ALA A 48 6.36 -11.93 0.56
C ALA A 48 5.42 -11.08 1.41
N ASP A 49 4.23 -10.81 0.90
CA ASP A 49 3.20 -10.10 1.65
C ASP A 49 1.78 -10.45 1.16
N LEU A 50 0.79 -10.05 1.94
CA LEU A 50 -0.62 -10.13 1.58
C LEU A 50 -1.06 -8.82 0.90
N SER A 51 -1.49 -8.92 -0.36
CA SER A 51 -2.06 -7.80 -1.10
C SER A 51 -3.46 -7.42 -0.60
N ALA A 52 -3.92 -6.22 -0.97
CA ALA A 52 -5.27 -5.75 -0.65
C ALA A 52 -6.38 -6.62 -1.24
N CYS A 53 -6.12 -7.27 -2.39
CA CYS A 53 -7.06 -8.24 -2.98
C CYS A 53 -6.99 -9.64 -2.34
N GLY A 54 -6.23 -9.82 -1.25
CA GLY A 54 -6.14 -11.08 -0.51
C GLY A 54 -5.16 -12.11 -1.10
N GLU A 55 -4.46 -11.78 -2.17
CA GLU A 55 -3.45 -12.67 -2.76
C GLU A 55 -2.12 -12.54 -2.01
N ARG A 56 -1.56 -13.68 -1.59
CA ARG A 56 -0.21 -13.74 -1.02
C ARG A 56 0.80 -13.94 -2.15
N VAL A 57 1.70 -12.97 -2.28
CA VAL A 57 2.64 -12.91 -3.41
C VAL A 57 4.08 -12.78 -2.94
N ALA A 58 5.01 -13.32 -3.74
CA ALA A 58 6.43 -13.10 -3.55
C ALA A 58 6.80 -11.69 -4.01
N LEU A 59 7.63 -11.00 -3.23
CA LEU A 59 8.07 -9.64 -3.51
C LEU A 59 9.56 -9.62 -3.82
N ALA A 60 9.92 -8.81 -4.80
CA ALA A 60 11.28 -8.51 -5.18
C ALA A 60 11.40 -7.01 -5.45
N GLN A 61 12.63 -6.50 -5.48
CA GLN A 61 12.88 -5.11 -5.83
C GLN A 61 12.48 -4.90 -7.29
N PRO A 62 11.45 -4.09 -7.59
CA PRO A 62 11.06 -3.82 -8.96
C PRO A 62 12.12 -2.95 -9.64
N SER A 63 12.38 -3.25 -10.90
CA SER A 63 13.10 -2.37 -11.82
C SER A 63 12.19 -1.24 -12.30
N GLU A 64 12.76 -0.21 -12.92
CA GLU A 64 11.99 0.86 -13.56
C GLU A 64 11.06 0.32 -14.66
N LEU A 65 11.53 -0.68 -15.44
CA LEU A 65 10.72 -1.32 -16.48
C LEU A 65 9.50 -2.04 -15.90
N ASP A 66 9.62 -2.67 -14.73
CA ASP A 66 8.48 -3.32 -14.08
C ASP A 66 7.39 -2.30 -13.75
N TRP A 67 7.76 -1.10 -13.33
CA TRP A 67 6.79 -0.03 -13.06
C TRP A 67 6.06 0.44 -14.31
N ILE A 68 6.75 0.51 -15.44
CA ILE A 68 6.18 0.93 -16.73
C ILE A 68 5.25 -0.15 -17.29
N LEU A 69 5.63 -1.43 -17.17
CA LEU A 69 4.94 -2.55 -17.80
C LEU A 69 3.83 -3.18 -16.94
N SER A 70 3.90 -3.06 -15.62
CA SER A 70 2.88 -3.57 -14.69
C SER A 70 1.70 -2.59 -14.53
N PRO A 71 0.50 -2.88 -15.06
CA PRO A 71 -0.69 -2.12 -14.72
C PRO A 71 -1.11 -2.39 -13.28
N ALA A 72 -1.98 -1.53 -12.73
CA ALA A 72 -2.59 -1.74 -11.42
C ALA A 72 -3.53 -2.95 -11.43
N CYS A 73 -3.50 -3.74 -10.35
CA CYS A 73 -4.50 -4.74 -10.05
C CYS A 73 -5.86 -4.06 -9.81
N LEU A 74 -6.85 -4.37 -10.67
CA LEU A 74 -8.18 -3.77 -10.59
C LEU A 74 -8.87 -4.08 -9.25
N THR A 75 -8.77 -5.33 -8.78
CA THR A 75 -9.35 -5.74 -7.50
C THR A 75 -8.74 -4.98 -6.31
N CYS A 76 -7.43 -4.77 -6.30
CA CYS A 76 -6.79 -3.94 -5.27
C CYS A 76 -7.32 -2.49 -5.32
N ASN A 77 -7.53 -1.94 -6.51
CA ASN A 77 -8.03 -0.58 -6.68
C ASN A 77 -9.46 -0.45 -6.16
N ASP A 78 -10.33 -1.42 -6.47
CA ASP A 78 -11.73 -1.40 -6.05
C ASP A 78 -11.87 -1.53 -4.53
N VAL A 79 -11.12 -2.45 -3.89
CA VAL A 79 -11.06 -2.56 -2.43
C VAL A 79 -10.68 -1.22 -1.77
N LEU A 80 -9.65 -0.55 -2.30
CA LEU A 80 -9.20 0.72 -1.74
C LEU A 80 -10.21 1.86 -1.96
N LYS A 81 -10.95 1.86 -3.07
CA LYS A 81 -12.04 2.83 -3.31
C LYS A 81 -13.18 2.63 -2.33
N GLU A 82 -13.63 1.39 -2.14
CA GLU A 82 -14.69 1.03 -1.19
C GLU A 82 -14.34 1.47 0.23
N GLU A 83 -13.10 1.20 0.66
CA GLU A 83 -12.59 1.65 1.96
C GLU A 83 -12.58 3.18 2.11
N ASN A 84 -12.26 3.90 1.04
CA ASN A 84 -12.26 5.36 1.07
C ASN A 84 -13.68 5.94 1.08
N LEU A 85 -14.61 5.32 0.36
CA LEU A 85 -16.02 5.73 0.36
C LEU A 85 -16.66 5.51 1.75
N GLY A 86 -16.39 4.38 2.40
CA GLY A 86 -16.87 4.10 3.75
C GLY A 86 -16.31 5.03 4.83
N ARG A 87 -15.27 5.81 4.53
CA ARG A 87 -14.68 6.82 5.44
C ARG A 87 -15.29 8.20 5.29
N HIS A 88 -15.98 8.47 4.18
CA HIS A 88 -16.53 9.78 3.85
C HIS A 88 -18.07 9.84 3.95
N GLY A 89 -18.73 8.73 4.31
CA GLY A 89 -20.14 8.68 4.70
C GLY A 89 -20.31 8.77 6.20
#